data_AF-A0A7C2LSV5-F1
#
_entry.id   AF-A0A7C2LSV5-F1
#
_cell.length_a   1.000
_cell.length_b   1.000
_cell.length_c   1.000
_cell.angle_alpha   90.00
_cell.angle_beta   90.00
_cell.angle_gamma   90.00
#
_symmetry.space_group_name_H-M   'P 1'
#
loop_
_entity.id
_entity.type
_entity.pdbx_description
1 polymer ?
#
loop_
_entity_poly.entity_id
_entity_poly.type
_entity_poly.pdbx_seq_one_letter_code
_entity_poly.pdbx_strand_id
1 'polypeptide(L)'
;MSYIYLEVNASDRNGISKLKFEGQYYEEVKERIKKFVDYIFKSDEHAEFKIEAKIDDVVTLDRNFRRCDYTTALSNILEFLKYIYDVDEVEEERKFESYYEKSSAYPEWLQGYDPANLTQREKVFLLIKHNHPEEWIRSQDIKVEYETIYGESIKLSSLSTYLARFYSSGIVNRRGTRAQREYILPQKGSSPSF
;
A
#
# COMPACT_ATOMS: atom_id res chain seq x y z
N MET A 1 -2.38 -15.49 18.29
CA MET A 1 -1.72 -15.52 16.97
C MET A 1 -0.72 -16.64 17.03
N SER A 2 -0.91 -17.66 16.19
CA SER A 2 -0.04 -18.83 16.13
C SER A 2 1.29 -18.49 15.45
N TYR A 3 2.36 -19.12 15.91
CA TYR A 3 3.65 -19.06 15.27
C TYR A 3 3.65 -19.96 14.03
N ILE A 4 3.84 -19.39 12.85
CA ILE A 4 3.80 -20.13 11.58
C ILE A 4 5.19 -20.12 10.95
N TYR A 5 5.73 -21.31 10.71
CA TYR A 5 6.82 -21.55 9.76
C TYR A 5 6.20 -21.93 8.42
N LEU A 6 6.67 -21.34 7.32
CA LEU A 6 6.23 -21.66 5.97
C LEU A 6 7.42 -21.73 5.03
N GLU A 7 7.50 -22.81 4.25
CA GLU A 7 8.47 -22.99 3.17
C GLU A 7 7.74 -23.26 1.86
N VAL A 8 8.05 -22.47 0.84
CA VAL A 8 7.52 -22.59 -0.52
C VAL A 8 8.69 -22.90 -1.45
N ASN A 9 8.65 -24.06 -2.09
CA ASN A 9 9.59 -24.47 -3.13
C ASN A 9 8.87 -24.40 -4.47
N ALA A 10 9.49 -23.80 -5.47
CA ALA A 10 9.02 -23.79 -6.85
C ALA A 10 10.05 -24.46 -7.74
N SER A 11 9.61 -25.31 -8.66
CA SER A 11 10.44 -25.92 -9.70
C SER A 11 9.90 -25.50 -11.06
N ASP A 12 10.76 -24.89 -11.87
CA ASP A 12 10.49 -24.51 -13.26
C ASP A 12 11.60 -25.06 -14.17
N ARG A 13 11.61 -24.70 -15.45
CA ARG A 13 12.70 -25.07 -16.38
C ARG A 13 14.09 -24.55 -16.01
N ASN A 14 14.19 -23.50 -15.18
CA ASN A 14 15.47 -22.90 -14.76
C ASN A 14 16.01 -23.50 -13.48
N GLY A 15 15.22 -24.31 -12.77
CA GLY A 15 15.62 -25.04 -11.59
C GLY A 15 14.68 -24.83 -10.41
N ILE A 16 15.23 -24.91 -9.19
CA ILE A 16 14.45 -24.86 -7.96
C ILE A 16 14.68 -23.52 -7.27
N SER A 17 13.59 -22.78 -7.05
CA SER A 17 13.54 -21.54 -6.27
C SER A 17 12.86 -21.80 -4.93
N LYS A 18 13.26 -21.07 -3.88
CA LYS A 18 12.74 -21.28 -2.52
C LYS A 18 12.43 -19.97 -1.81
N LEU A 19 11.39 -19.99 -0.99
CA LEU A 19 10.98 -18.89 -0.12
C LEU A 19 10.59 -19.41 1.26
N LYS A 20 11.04 -18.72 2.32
CA LYS A 20 10.80 -19.11 3.71
C LYS A 20 10.26 -17.94 4.53
N PHE A 21 9.41 -18.27 5.50
CA PHE A 21 8.79 -17.34 6.43
C PHE A 21 8.75 -17.95 7.82
N GLU A 22 8.97 -17.13 8.84
CA GLU A 22 8.96 -17.54 10.24
C GLU A 22 8.29 -16.45 11.08
N GLY A 23 7.13 -16.77 11.67
CA GLY A 23 6.41 -15.88 12.58
C GLY A 23 5.92 -14.56 11.96
N GLN A 24 5.74 -14.51 10.65
CA GLN A 24 5.30 -13.31 9.93
C GLN A 24 3.77 -13.22 9.84
N TYR A 25 3.24 -12.01 9.66
CA TYR A 25 1.80 -11.76 9.50
C TYR A 25 1.30 -12.17 8.09
N TYR A 26 0.02 -12.55 7.99
CA TYR A 26 -0.62 -12.99 6.75
C TYR A 26 -0.38 -12.04 5.56
N GLU A 27 -0.61 -10.73 5.73
CA GLU A 27 -0.44 -9.76 4.64
C GLU A 27 1.02 -9.64 4.16
N GLU A 28 2.01 -9.74 5.06
CA GLU A 28 3.42 -9.74 4.66
C GLU A 28 3.79 -10.98 3.84
N VAL A 29 3.31 -12.15 4.28
CA VAL A 29 3.55 -13.42 3.59
C VAL A 29 2.87 -13.43 2.22
N LYS A 30 1.60 -13.02 2.16
CA LYS A 30 0.80 -12.91 0.93
C LYS A 30 1.48 -12.04 -0.12
N GLU A 31 1.93 -10.84 0.23
CA GLU A 31 2.59 -9.93 -0.72
C GLU A 31 3.94 -10.47 -1.23
N ARG A 32 4.72 -11.14 -0.35
CA ARG A 32 5.97 -11.78 -0.75
C ARG A 32 5.75 -13.02 -1.63
N ILE A 33 4.69 -13.79 -1.38
CA ILE A 33 4.29 -14.91 -2.24
C ILE A 33 3.90 -14.42 -3.62
N LYS A 34 3.07 -13.36 -3.75
CA LYS A 34 2.70 -12.81 -5.07
C LYS A 34 3.94 -12.48 -5.91
N LYS A 35 4.88 -11.72 -5.34
CA LYS A 35 6.14 -11.35 -6.00
C LYS A 35 7.00 -12.56 -6.38
N PHE A 36 6.98 -13.61 -5.56
CA PHE A 36 7.70 -14.84 -5.84
C PHE A 36 7.06 -15.61 -6.99
N VAL A 37 5.73 -15.77 -7.00
CA VAL A 37 5.00 -16.40 -8.11
C VAL A 37 5.20 -15.61 -9.40
N ASP A 38 5.11 -14.27 -9.37
CA ASP A 38 5.43 -13.40 -10.51
C ASP A 38 6.84 -13.69 -11.06
N TYR A 39 7.82 -13.86 -10.18
CA TYR A 39 9.19 -14.14 -10.57
C TYR A 39 9.34 -15.51 -11.26
N ILE A 40 8.68 -16.55 -10.76
CA ILE A 40 8.72 -17.89 -11.38
C ILE A 40 8.12 -17.86 -12.79
N PHE A 41 6.91 -17.29 -12.92
CA PHE A 41 6.18 -17.31 -14.19
C PHE A 41 6.65 -16.26 -15.21
N LYS A 42 7.60 -15.37 -14.86
CA LYS A 42 8.33 -14.59 -15.87
C LYS A 42 9.10 -15.47 -16.84
N SER A 43 9.53 -16.63 -16.36
CA SER A 43 10.49 -17.46 -17.05
C SER A 43 9.91 -18.76 -17.57
N ASP A 44 8.75 -19.22 -17.12
CA ASP A 44 8.10 -20.44 -17.58
C ASP A 44 6.59 -20.27 -17.55
N GLU A 45 5.88 -20.92 -18.47
CA GLU A 45 4.41 -20.90 -18.52
C GLU A 45 3.81 -21.85 -17.47
N HIS A 46 4.57 -22.87 -17.06
CA HIS A 46 4.14 -23.86 -16.08
C HIS A 46 5.22 -24.09 -15.02
N ALA A 47 4.81 -24.28 -13.77
CA ALA A 47 5.71 -24.62 -12.67
C ALA A 47 5.08 -25.66 -11.72
N GLU A 48 5.93 -26.30 -10.92
CA GLU A 48 5.53 -27.11 -9.77
C GLU A 48 5.83 -26.36 -8.47
N PHE A 49 4.88 -26.38 -7.53
CA PHE A 49 5.06 -25.79 -6.20
C PHE A 49 4.88 -26.85 -5.12
N LYS A 50 5.79 -26.86 -4.15
CA LYS A 50 5.66 -27.63 -2.92
C LYS A 50 5.69 -26.68 -1.73
N ILE A 51 4.65 -26.73 -0.91
CA ILE A 51 4.49 -25.87 0.26
C ILE A 51 4.44 -26.73 1.51
N GLU A 52 5.20 -26.34 2.52
CA GLU A 52 5.24 -26.97 3.83
C GLU A 52 5.03 -25.90 4.90
N ALA A 53 4.05 -26.08 5.77
CA ALA A 53 3.74 -25.20 6.88
C ALA A 53 3.83 -25.95 8.22
N LYS A 54 4.36 -25.29 9.24
CA LYS A 54 4.27 -25.73 10.64
C LYS A 54 3.61 -24.66 11.48
N ILE A 55 2.60 -25.05 12.26
CA ILE A 55 1.83 -24.17 13.13
C ILE A 55 2.11 -24.56 14.58
N ASP A 56 2.65 -23.62 15.34
CA ASP A 56 3.04 -23.75 16.76
C ASP A 56 3.94 -24.97 17.04
N ASP A 57 4.72 -25.42 16.04
CA ASP A 57 5.52 -26.65 16.05
C ASP A 57 4.73 -27.96 16.31
N VAL A 58 3.40 -27.89 16.30
CA VAL A 58 2.51 -29.03 16.56
C VAL A 58 1.93 -29.60 15.27
N VAL A 59 1.45 -28.74 14.38
CA VAL A 59 0.74 -29.15 13.17
C VAL A 59 1.64 -28.97 11.97
N THR A 60 1.89 -30.05 11.22
CA THR A 60 2.62 -30.01 9.94
C THR A 60 1.64 -30.24 8.79
N LEU A 61 1.62 -29.33 7.82
CA LEU A 61 0.78 -29.38 6.64
C LEU A 61 1.63 -29.23 5.39
N ASP A 62 1.33 -29.99 4.35
CA ASP A 62 1.96 -29.83 3.05
C ASP A 62 0.98 -29.89 1.88
N ARG A 63 1.36 -29.24 0.80
CA ARG A 63 0.66 -29.23 -0.49
C ARG A 63 1.67 -29.31 -1.63
N ASN A 64 1.34 -30.08 -2.65
CA ASN A 64 2.09 -30.11 -3.90
C ASN A 64 1.13 -29.80 -5.06
N PHE A 65 1.47 -28.79 -5.84
CA PHE A 65 0.76 -28.35 -7.03
C PHE A 65 1.66 -28.60 -8.24
N ARG A 66 1.30 -29.57 -9.07
CA ARG A 66 2.11 -29.96 -10.24
C ARG A 66 1.62 -29.28 -11.50
N ARG A 67 2.56 -28.80 -12.32
CA ARG A 67 2.33 -28.26 -13.67
C ARG A 67 1.15 -27.28 -13.71
N CYS A 68 1.20 -26.29 -12.82
CA CYS A 68 0.20 -25.24 -12.73
C CYS A 68 0.62 -24.02 -13.54
N ASP A 69 -0.37 -23.34 -14.14
CA ASP A 69 -0.20 -21.99 -14.68
C ASP A 69 -0.21 -20.94 -13.55
N TYR A 70 0.09 -19.69 -13.90
CA TYR A 70 0.18 -18.58 -12.95
C TYR A 70 -1.08 -18.45 -12.08
N THR A 71 -2.26 -18.42 -12.70
CA THR A 71 -3.54 -18.18 -12.01
C THR A 71 -3.85 -19.30 -11.04
N THR A 72 -3.68 -20.55 -11.50
CA THR A 72 -3.93 -21.76 -10.69
C THR A 72 -2.95 -21.85 -9.54
N ALA A 73 -1.66 -21.57 -9.79
CA ALA A 73 -0.65 -21.55 -8.74
C ALA A 73 -0.99 -20.50 -7.68
N LEU A 74 -1.25 -19.25 -8.10
CA LEU A 74 -1.52 -18.18 -7.15
C LEU A 74 -2.78 -18.45 -6.32
N SER A 75 -3.88 -18.88 -6.94
CA SER A 75 -5.14 -19.19 -6.22
C SER A 75 -4.91 -20.26 -5.16
N ASN A 76 -4.33 -21.39 -5.54
CA ASN A 76 -4.11 -22.53 -4.65
C ASN A 76 -3.20 -22.18 -3.46
N ILE A 77 -2.16 -21.38 -3.71
CA ILE A 77 -1.23 -20.96 -2.66
C ILE A 77 -1.92 -19.99 -1.70
N LEU A 78 -2.68 -19.03 -2.22
CA LEU A 78 -3.40 -18.06 -1.38
C LEU A 78 -4.51 -18.73 -0.55
N GLU A 79 -5.24 -19.69 -1.11
CA GLU A 79 -6.22 -20.49 -0.36
C GLU A 79 -5.55 -21.28 0.76
N PHE A 80 -4.40 -21.90 0.49
CA PHE A 80 -3.63 -22.59 1.52
C PHE A 80 -3.13 -21.63 2.61
N LEU A 81 -2.68 -20.42 2.24
CA LEU A 81 -2.31 -19.38 3.21
C LEU A 81 -3.49 -18.98 4.09
N LYS A 82 -4.65 -18.69 3.51
CA LYS A 82 -5.84 -18.32 4.29
C LYS A 82 -6.18 -19.39 5.32
N TYR A 83 -6.13 -20.65 4.92
CA TYR A 83 -6.37 -21.79 5.80
C TYR A 83 -5.38 -21.85 6.97
N ILE A 84 -4.07 -21.76 6.72
CA ILE A 84 -3.07 -21.88 7.79
C ILE A 84 -3.02 -20.65 8.72
N TYR A 85 -3.44 -19.49 8.24
CA TYR A 85 -3.52 -18.26 9.03
C TYR A 85 -4.87 -18.07 9.72
N ASP A 86 -5.81 -19.01 9.56
CA ASP A 86 -7.18 -18.93 10.06
C ASP A 86 -7.85 -17.60 9.70
N VAL A 87 -7.69 -17.21 8.43
CA VAL A 87 -8.22 -15.97 7.90
C VAL A 87 -9.73 -16.14 7.69
N ASP A 88 -10.53 -15.45 8.49
CA ASP A 88 -11.99 -15.39 8.29
C ASP A 88 -12.28 -14.74 6.93
N GLU A 89 -12.65 -15.56 5.95
CA GLU A 89 -12.92 -15.13 4.58
C GLU A 89 -14.06 -14.10 4.52
N VAL A 90 -15.03 -14.18 5.44
CA VAL A 90 -16.15 -13.22 5.50
C VAL A 90 -15.67 -11.87 6.03
N GLU A 91 -14.73 -11.86 6.96
CA GLU A 91 -14.13 -10.63 7.48
C GLU A 91 -13.20 -9.98 6.45
N GLU A 92 -12.40 -10.78 5.74
CA GLU A 92 -11.51 -10.28 4.67
C GLU A 92 -12.27 -9.81 3.44
N GLU A 93 -13.29 -10.53 2.98
CA GLU A 93 -14.15 -10.07 1.88
C GLU A 93 -14.88 -8.78 2.28
N ARG A 94 -15.37 -8.67 3.53
CA ARG A 94 -15.99 -7.42 4.02
C ARG A 94 -14.99 -6.27 4.09
N LYS A 95 -13.74 -6.52 4.49
CA LYS A 95 -12.67 -5.51 4.49
C LYS A 95 -12.27 -5.12 3.08
N PHE A 96 -12.16 -6.08 2.17
CA PHE A 96 -11.82 -5.87 0.77
C PHE A 96 -12.92 -5.09 0.04
N GLU A 97 -14.19 -5.49 0.19
CA GLU A 97 -15.34 -4.78 -0.37
C GLU A 97 -15.46 -3.37 0.22
N SER A 98 -15.31 -3.21 1.54
CA SER A 98 -15.28 -1.88 2.17
C SER A 98 -14.12 -1.02 1.70
N TYR A 99 -12.95 -1.62 1.45
CA TYR A 99 -11.79 -0.94 0.89
C TYR A 99 -12.03 -0.52 -0.56
N TYR A 100 -12.61 -1.39 -1.39
CA TYR A 100 -12.92 -1.12 -2.80
C TYR A 100 -14.02 -0.07 -2.95
N GLU A 101 -15.09 -0.14 -2.15
CA GLU A 101 -16.14 0.89 -2.08
C GLU A 101 -15.54 2.25 -1.72
N LYS A 102 -14.68 2.33 -0.70
CA LYS A 102 -13.96 3.56 -0.34
C LYS A 102 -13.01 4.01 -1.45
N SER A 103 -12.30 3.08 -2.08
CA SER A 103 -11.35 3.37 -3.16
C SER A 103 -12.03 3.95 -4.40
N SER A 104 -13.27 3.51 -4.70
CA SER A 104 -14.06 4.06 -5.81
C SER A 104 -14.53 5.50 -5.57
N ALA A 105 -14.66 5.90 -4.31
CA ALA A 105 -15.05 7.25 -3.91
C ALA A 105 -13.87 8.25 -3.86
N TYR A 106 -12.63 7.75 -3.93
CA TYR A 106 -11.44 8.60 -3.95
C TYR A 106 -11.17 9.17 -5.35
N PRO A 107 -10.60 10.38 -5.45
CA PRO A 107 -10.15 10.94 -6.72
C PRO A 107 -9.09 10.04 -7.37
N GLU A 108 -9.03 10.04 -8.71
CA GLU A 108 -8.19 9.13 -9.51
C GLU A 108 -6.71 9.13 -9.07
N TRP A 109 -6.17 10.30 -8.75
CA TRP A 109 -4.78 10.43 -8.31
C TRP A 109 -4.47 9.74 -6.97
N LEU A 110 -5.50 9.41 -6.17
CA LEU A 110 -5.35 8.77 -4.87
C LEU A 110 -5.49 7.23 -4.97
N GLN A 111 -5.98 6.68 -6.08
CA GLN A 111 -6.23 5.23 -6.25
C GLN A 111 -4.95 4.37 -6.18
N GLY A 112 -3.78 4.97 -6.44
CA GLY A 112 -2.48 4.30 -6.30
C GLY A 112 -1.85 4.36 -4.90
N TYR A 113 -2.56 4.93 -3.91
CA TYR A 113 -2.11 5.03 -2.53
C TYR A 113 -3.06 4.25 -1.62
N ASP A 114 -2.56 3.86 -0.46
CA ASP A 114 -3.41 3.40 0.66
C ASP A 114 -3.63 4.59 1.62
N PRO A 115 -4.80 5.27 1.58
CA PRO A 115 -5.03 6.45 2.40
C PRO A 115 -5.07 6.17 3.90
N ALA A 116 -5.30 4.92 4.31
CA ALA A 116 -5.28 4.54 5.73
C ALA A 116 -3.85 4.56 6.29
N ASN A 117 -2.85 4.31 5.45
CA ASN A 117 -1.44 4.27 5.83
C ASN A 117 -0.69 5.60 5.59
N LEU A 118 -1.32 6.59 4.94
CA LEU A 118 -0.74 7.92 4.76
C LEU A 118 -0.85 8.76 6.04
N THR A 119 0.24 9.45 6.40
CA THR A 119 0.21 10.47 7.45
C THR A 119 -0.57 11.70 6.99
N GLN A 120 -1.12 12.47 7.93
CA GLN A 120 -1.82 13.74 7.62
C GLN A 120 -0.95 14.71 6.81
N ARG A 121 0.37 14.71 7.06
CA ARG A 121 1.32 15.54 6.31
C ARG A 121 1.39 15.10 4.85
N GLU A 122 1.48 13.80 4.58
CA GLU A 122 1.54 13.26 3.21
C GLU A 122 0.24 13.51 2.46
N LYS A 123 -0.90 13.28 3.12
CA LYS A 123 -2.23 13.60 2.59
C LYS A 123 -2.34 15.06 2.15
N VAL A 124 -1.93 16.00 3.00
CA VAL A 124 -1.91 17.44 2.66
C VAL A 124 -0.98 17.72 1.48
N PHE A 125 0.21 17.11 1.44
CA PHE A 125 1.12 17.30 0.33
C PHE A 125 0.54 16.79 -0.99
N LEU A 126 -0.02 15.57 -1.01
CA LEU A 126 -0.64 14.99 -2.20
C LEU A 126 -1.82 15.83 -2.68
N LEU A 127 -2.67 16.29 -1.78
CA LEU A 127 -3.78 17.19 -2.10
C LEU A 127 -3.28 18.44 -2.81
N ILE A 128 -2.30 19.16 -2.24
CA ILE A 128 -1.74 20.36 -2.89
C ILE A 128 -1.11 20.00 -4.24
N LYS A 129 -0.37 18.89 -4.30
CA LYS A 129 0.33 18.45 -5.51
C LYS A 129 -0.60 18.15 -6.67
N HIS A 130 -1.75 17.54 -6.40
CA HIS A 130 -2.65 17.04 -7.43
C HIS A 130 -3.83 17.98 -7.71
N ASN A 131 -4.38 18.64 -6.69
CA ASN A 131 -5.51 19.55 -6.86
C ASN A 131 -5.07 21.00 -7.16
N HIS A 132 -3.90 21.43 -6.67
CA HIS A 132 -3.42 22.82 -6.79
C HIS A 132 -1.97 22.91 -7.30
N PRO A 133 -1.62 22.26 -8.43
CA PRO A 133 -0.24 22.24 -8.92
C PRO A 133 0.30 23.64 -9.27
N GLU A 134 -0.58 24.57 -9.67
CA GLU A 134 -0.21 25.91 -10.16
C GLU A 134 -1.04 27.03 -9.52
N GLU A 135 -1.68 26.75 -8.39
CA GLU A 135 -2.61 27.66 -7.72
C GLU A 135 -2.15 28.06 -6.32
N TRP A 136 -2.37 29.34 -5.98
CA TRP A 136 -2.17 29.83 -4.61
C TRP A 136 -3.36 29.45 -3.73
N ILE A 137 -3.13 28.60 -2.72
CA ILE A 137 -4.19 28.07 -1.87
C ILE A 137 -4.01 28.44 -0.39
N ARG A 138 -5.13 28.61 0.33
CA ARG A 138 -5.15 28.90 1.78
C ARG A 138 -5.37 27.64 2.61
N SER A 139 -4.96 27.72 3.88
CA SER A 139 -5.17 26.63 4.83
C SER A 139 -6.64 26.27 5.07
N GLN A 140 -7.57 27.23 4.92
CA GLN A 140 -9.00 26.95 5.07
C GLN A 140 -9.52 26.08 3.91
N ASP A 141 -9.12 26.38 2.69
CA ASP A 141 -9.56 25.66 1.49
C ASP A 141 -9.01 24.23 1.50
N ILE A 142 -7.71 24.08 1.82
CA ILE A 142 -7.09 22.75 2.00
C ILE A 142 -7.83 21.93 3.05
N LYS A 143 -8.29 22.54 4.16
CA LYS A 143 -9.02 21.82 5.19
C LYS A 143 -10.32 21.22 4.65
N VAL A 144 -11.11 22.02 3.93
CA VAL A 144 -12.40 21.58 3.38
C VAL A 144 -12.18 20.42 2.41
N GLU A 145 -11.22 20.55 1.50
CA GLU A 145 -10.91 19.49 0.54
C GLU A 145 -10.35 18.24 1.21
N TYR A 146 -9.47 18.41 2.21
CA TYR A 146 -8.91 17.30 2.97
C TYR A 146 -10.01 16.48 3.66
N GLU A 147 -10.92 17.15 4.37
CA GLU A 147 -11.99 16.49 5.10
C GLU A 147 -13.00 15.83 4.15
N THR A 148 -13.19 16.41 2.97
CA THR A 148 -14.04 15.84 1.92
C THR A 148 -13.42 14.59 1.31
N ILE A 149 -12.13 14.64 0.93
CA ILE A 149 -11.44 13.53 0.24
C ILE A 149 -11.16 12.38 1.19
N TYR A 150 -10.64 12.66 2.39
CA TYR A 150 -10.17 11.62 3.30
C TYR A 150 -11.21 11.19 4.34
N GLY A 151 -12.33 11.90 4.47
CA GLY A 151 -13.38 11.60 5.44
C GLY A 151 -12.93 11.71 6.90
N GLU A 152 -11.81 12.38 7.17
CA GLU A 152 -11.23 12.52 8.51
C GLU A 152 -10.94 13.99 8.82
N SER A 153 -11.08 14.39 10.09
CA SER A 153 -10.91 15.80 10.48
C SER A 153 -9.44 16.22 10.63
N ILE A 154 -9.12 17.46 10.26
CA ILE A 154 -7.80 18.06 10.49
C ILE A 154 -7.92 19.47 11.10
N LYS A 155 -7.10 19.76 12.12
CA LYS A 155 -7.07 21.09 12.76
C LYS A 155 -6.33 22.09 11.85
N LEU A 156 -6.83 23.33 11.80
CA LEU A 156 -6.15 24.43 11.10
C LEU A 156 -4.74 24.70 11.64
N SER A 157 -4.49 24.44 12.92
CA SER A 157 -3.15 24.53 13.52
C SER A 157 -2.19 23.47 12.99
N SER A 158 -2.67 22.23 12.78
CA SER A 158 -1.90 21.16 12.14
C SER A 158 -1.55 21.51 10.70
N LEU A 159 -2.55 21.95 9.91
CA LEU A 159 -2.35 22.42 8.54
C LEU A 159 -1.34 23.57 8.47
N SER A 160 -1.50 24.58 9.31
CA SER A 160 -0.57 25.72 9.39
C SER A 160 0.86 25.26 9.73
N THR A 161 0.99 24.26 10.59
CA THR A 161 2.29 23.66 10.95
C THR A 161 2.91 22.92 9.77
N TYR A 162 2.14 22.09 9.06
CA TYR A 162 2.61 21.38 7.88
C TYR A 162 3.01 22.34 6.76
N LEU A 163 2.18 23.33 6.44
CA LEU A 163 2.45 24.33 5.42
C LEU A 163 3.66 25.21 5.75
N ALA A 164 3.83 25.59 7.02
CA ALA A 164 5.04 26.30 7.46
C ALA A 164 6.30 25.44 7.29
N ARG A 165 6.21 24.14 7.61
CA ARG A 165 7.32 23.20 7.42
C ARG A 165 7.64 23.00 5.94
N PHE A 166 6.63 22.83 5.09
CA PHE A 166 6.79 22.72 3.64
C PHE A 166 7.48 23.96 3.06
N TYR A 167 7.08 25.16 3.51
CA TYR A 167 7.75 26.39 3.12
C TYR A 167 9.22 26.40 3.58
N SER A 168 9.47 26.07 4.85
CA SER A 168 10.85 26.06 5.37
C SER A 168 11.75 25.03 4.67
N SER A 169 11.18 23.94 4.14
CA SER A 169 11.90 22.91 3.39
C SER A 169 11.90 23.14 1.87
N GLY A 170 11.39 24.28 1.39
CA GLY A 170 11.35 24.61 -0.04
C GLY A 170 10.35 23.80 -0.89
N ILE A 171 9.42 23.08 -0.25
CA ILE A 171 8.41 22.27 -0.95
C ILE A 171 7.30 23.15 -1.55
N VAL A 172 7.02 24.29 -0.92
CA VAL A 172 6.04 25.28 -1.39
C VAL A 172 6.60 26.70 -1.24
N ASN A 173 6.14 27.60 -2.09
CA ASN A 173 6.29 29.04 -1.89
C ASN A 173 5.16 29.55 -0.97
N ARG A 174 5.39 30.69 -0.33
CA ARG A 174 4.41 31.32 0.58
C ARG A 174 4.34 32.82 0.35
N ARG A 175 3.13 33.38 0.37
CA ARG A 175 2.88 34.83 0.35
C ARG A 175 1.83 35.26 1.37
N GLY A 176 1.64 36.57 1.49
CA GLY A 176 0.58 37.18 2.30
C GLY A 176 0.94 37.40 3.78
N THR A 177 0.07 38.11 4.48
CA THR A 177 0.21 38.36 5.93
C THR A 177 -0.09 37.10 6.73
N ARG A 178 0.26 37.06 8.02
CA ARG A 178 0.01 35.87 8.88
C ARG A 178 -1.43 35.36 8.83
N ALA A 179 -2.41 36.26 8.70
CA ALA A 179 -3.84 35.93 8.62
C ALA A 179 -4.32 35.54 7.21
N GLN A 180 -3.56 35.87 6.17
CA GLN A 180 -3.92 35.67 4.76
C GLN A 180 -2.82 34.90 4.01
N ARG A 181 -2.20 33.91 4.68
CA ARG A 181 -1.14 33.11 4.08
C ARG A 181 -1.69 32.21 2.99
N GLU A 182 -1.04 32.28 1.84
CA GLU A 182 -1.30 31.43 0.69
C GLU A 182 -0.03 30.68 0.31
N TYR A 183 -0.19 29.49 -0.26
CA TYR A 183 0.89 28.57 -0.61
C TYR A 183 0.71 28.03 -2.03
N ILE A 184 1.81 27.78 -2.73
CA ILE A 184 1.80 27.21 -4.09
C ILE A 184 3.03 26.32 -4.27
N LEU A 185 2.97 25.31 -5.13
CA LEU A 185 4.17 24.56 -5.51
C LEU A 185 5.16 25.44 -6.30
N PRO A 186 6.47 25.23 -6.16
CA PRO A 186 7.46 25.90 -6.98
C PRO A 186 7.28 25.48 -8.44
N GLN A 187 7.28 26.45 -9.36
CA GLN A 187 7.31 26.13 -10.78
C GLN A 187 8.68 25.53 -11.14
N LYS A 188 8.69 24.48 -11.97
CA LYS A 188 9.93 23.94 -12.55
C LYS A 188 10.60 25.05 -13.37
N GLY A 189 11.63 25.66 -12.81
CA GLY A 189 12.39 26.75 -13.44
C GLY A 189 12.80 27.89 -12.48
N SER A 190 12.26 27.93 -11.27
CA SER A 190 12.66 28.92 -10.26
C SER A 190 13.84 28.40 -9.43
N SER A 191 15.04 28.39 -10.00
CA SER A 191 16.26 28.34 -9.19
C SER A 191 16.26 29.56 -8.26
N PRO A 192 16.55 29.42 -6.95
CA PRO A 192 16.73 30.58 -6.10
C PRO A 192 18.04 31.26 -6.53
N SER A 193 17.93 32.48 -7.06
CA SER A 193 19.06 33.40 -7.15
C SER A 193 19.46 33.76 -5.71
N PHE A 194 20.52 33.12 -5.21
CA PHE A 194 21.29 33.61 -4.08
C PHE A 194 22.40 34.53 -4.60
#